data_AF-A0A9X8UIY5-F1
#
_entry.id   AF-A0A9X8UIY5-F1
#
_cell.length_a   1.000
_cell.length_b   1.000
_cell.length_c   1.000
_cell.angle_alpha   90.00
_cell.angle_beta   90.00
_cell.angle_gamma   90.00
#
_symmetry.space_group_name_H-M   'P 1'
#
loop_
_entity.id
_entity.type
_entity.pdbx_description
1 polymer ?
#
loop_
_entity_poly.entity_id
_entity_poly.type
_entity_poly.pdbx_seq_one_letter_code
_entity_poly.pdbx_strand_id
1 'polypeptide(L)'
;MEYLDTGRCPVLGQGPTHLYLTPHPLLRPYVAHYTLCSPRICAPRDEGPRPPAYLELVPDASGCVVLENDGGRLSSRLWGPTTKMARVENDLCSGPLRFFIEFLPGGMSALTGWAQAELADRRLPLWQVSPGLERALFEALESSRDLSGLIARMDEILLSQREIGLPAPLREAMAALQCSGGMLPVRQLGALGHYSERHLGRLFRQHIGMGAKEFSRLIRINLLLKRLEGPNAFSLTELAQEFGFYDQAHFINDFKSVCGVPPGEYRKNQSVFYNETYKF
;
A
#
# COMPACT_ATOMS: atom_id res chain seq x y z
N MET A 1 -11.21 -19.19 -16.74
CA MET A 1 -11.16 -17.71 -16.84
C MET A 1 -9.79 -17.31 -17.34
N GLU A 2 -9.70 -16.84 -18.58
CA GLU A 2 -8.45 -16.42 -19.25
C GLU A 2 -8.38 -14.88 -19.27
N TYR A 3 -7.90 -14.27 -18.18
CA TYR A 3 -7.82 -12.81 -18.05
C TYR A 3 -6.61 -12.16 -18.73
N LEU A 4 -6.03 -12.78 -19.77
CA LEU A 4 -4.76 -12.32 -20.35
C LEU A 4 -4.89 -11.63 -21.72
N ASP A 5 -6.11 -11.45 -22.23
CA ASP A 5 -6.34 -10.50 -23.33
C ASP A 5 -6.40 -9.08 -22.77
N THR A 6 -5.36 -8.29 -23.05
CA THR A 6 -5.15 -6.97 -22.44
C THR A 6 -5.85 -5.83 -23.16
N GLY A 7 -6.47 -6.06 -24.33
CA GLY A 7 -7.38 -5.14 -25.03
C GLY A 7 -7.24 -3.63 -24.72
N ARG A 8 -8.35 -2.95 -24.38
CA ARG A 8 -8.40 -1.55 -23.92
C ARG A 8 -8.14 -1.39 -22.41
N CYS A 9 -7.49 -2.36 -21.78
CA CYS A 9 -7.32 -2.41 -20.33
C CYS A 9 -6.33 -1.31 -19.88
N PRO A 10 -6.60 -0.54 -18.81
CA PRO A 10 -5.73 0.55 -18.36
C PRO A 10 -4.51 0.02 -17.58
N VAL A 11 -3.60 -0.69 -18.28
CA VAL A 11 -2.38 -1.24 -17.69
C VAL A 11 -1.43 -0.11 -17.27
N LEU A 12 -1.06 -0.09 -15.99
CA LEU A 12 -0.08 0.85 -15.43
C LEU A 12 1.35 0.35 -15.65
N GLY A 13 1.56 -0.96 -15.55
CA GLY A 13 2.84 -1.62 -15.79
C GLY A 13 2.78 -3.11 -15.46
N GLN A 14 3.85 -3.84 -15.79
CA GLN A 14 4.00 -5.25 -15.45
C GLN A 14 5.40 -5.49 -14.88
N GLY A 15 5.44 -6.11 -13.70
CA GLY A 15 6.66 -6.62 -13.09
C GLY A 15 6.81 -8.14 -13.30
N PRO A 16 7.84 -8.76 -12.70
CA PRO A 16 8.10 -10.19 -12.85
C PRO A 16 6.99 -11.10 -12.32
N THR A 17 6.19 -10.62 -11.36
CA THR A 17 5.15 -11.42 -10.67
C THR A 17 3.79 -10.72 -10.58
N HIS A 18 3.69 -9.48 -11.04
CA HIS A 18 2.54 -8.61 -10.84
C HIS A 18 2.18 -7.88 -12.13
N LEU A 19 0.88 -7.79 -12.41
CA LEU A 19 0.31 -6.87 -13.39
C LEU A 19 -0.41 -5.75 -12.64
N TYR A 20 -0.04 -4.51 -12.92
CA TYR A 20 -0.60 -3.32 -12.26
C TYR A 20 -1.57 -2.62 -13.20
N LEU A 21 -2.73 -2.25 -12.68
CA LEU A 21 -3.87 -1.72 -13.43
C LEU A 21 -4.36 -0.43 -12.79
N THR A 22 -4.71 0.54 -13.61
CA THR A 22 -5.15 1.85 -13.15
C THR A 22 -6.66 1.84 -12.89
N PRO A 23 -7.14 2.38 -11.77
CA PRO A 23 -8.56 2.47 -11.49
C PRO A 23 -9.17 3.66 -12.25
N HIS A 24 -10.50 3.69 -12.27
CA HIS A 24 -11.26 4.83 -12.79
C HIS A 24 -10.74 6.16 -12.20
N PRO A 25 -10.64 7.26 -12.99
CA PRO A 25 -10.09 8.54 -12.51
C PRO A 25 -10.69 9.07 -11.20
N LEU A 26 -11.99 8.88 -10.98
CA LEU A 26 -12.68 9.30 -9.76
C LEU A 26 -12.26 8.50 -8.51
N LEU A 27 -11.69 7.31 -8.67
CA LEU A 27 -11.20 6.48 -7.57
C LEU A 27 -9.74 6.76 -7.22
N ARG A 28 -8.96 7.41 -8.10
CA ARG A 28 -7.53 7.66 -7.89
C ARG A 28 -7.16 8.45 -6.64
N PRO A 29 -8.03 9.30 -6.05
CA PRO A 29 -7.77 9.88 -4.73
C PRO A 29 -7.80 8.87 -3.56
N TYR A 30 -8.34 7.67 -3.79
CA TYR A 30 -8.62 6.66 -2.75
C TYR A 30 -7.93 5.32 -3.01
N VAL A 31 -7.91 4.89 -4.27
CA VAL A 31 -7.34 3.62 -4.75
C VAL A 31 -6.09 3.96 -5.55
N ALA A 32 -4.94 3.45 -5.11
CA ALA A 32 -3.67 3.66 -5.78
C ALA A 32 -3.66 2.92 -7.13
N HIS A 33 -3.98 1.63 -7.10
CA HIS A 33 -4.04 0.76 -8.27
C HIS A 33 -4.75 -0.55 -7.93
N TYR A 34 -5.00 -1.37 -8.95
CA TYR A 34 -5.27 -2.78 -8.77
C TYR A 34 -4.04 -3.60 -9.14
N THR A 35 -3.83 -4.70 -8.43
CA THR A 35 -2.74 -5.63 -8.73
C THR A 35 -3.31 -7.02 -9.01
N LEU A 36 -2.85 -7.66 -10.09
CA LEU A 36 -3.14 -9.05 -10.38
C LEU A 36 -1.86 -9.86 -10.25
N CYS A 37 -1.91 -10.92 -9.45
CA CYS A 37 -0.82 -11.89 -9.29
C CYS A 37 -1.33 -13.29 -9.64
N SER A 38 -0.56 -14.05 -10.42
CA SER A 38 -0.87 -15.42 -10.78
C SER A 38 0.41 -16.11 -11.28
N PRO A 39 0.53 -17.44 -11.12
CA PRO A 39 1.62 -18.21 -11.75
C PRO A 39 1.74 -17.97 -13.26
N ARG A 40 0.64 -17.60 -13.93
CA ARG A 40 0.64 -17.28 -15.38
C ARG A 40 1.24 -15.92 -15.72
N ILE A 41 1.24 -14.98 -14.77
CA ILE A 41 1.86 -13.65 -14.94
C ILE A 41 3.36 -13.74 -14.68
N CYS A 42 3.76 -14.70 -13.83
CA CYS A 42 5.15 -14.90 -13.48
C CYS A 42 5.96 -15.29 -14.72
N ALA A 43 6.97 -14.49 -15.03
CA ALA A 43 7.90 -14.80 -16.11
C ALA A 43 8.58 -16.16 -15.83
N PRO A 44 8.84 -17.00 -16.85
CA PRO A 44 9.67 -18.18 -16.70
C PRO A 44 11.01 -17.79 -16.06
N ARG A 45 11.41 -18.49 -15.00
CA ARG A 45 12.69 -18.21 -14.33
C ARG A 45 13.80 -18.95 -15.05
N ASP A 46 14.51 -18.22 -15.91
CA ASP A 46 15.81 -18.66 -16.41
C ASP A 46 16.89 -18.26 -15.37
N GLU A 47 17.42 -19.27 -14.66
CA GLU A 47 18.73 -19.26 -13.98
C GLU A 47 19.03 -18.13 -12.95
N GLY A 48 18.01 -17.58 -12.28
CA GLY A 48 18.18 -16.63 -11.17
C GLY A 48 18.26 -17.29 -9.77
N PRO A 49 18.76 -16.58 -8.74
CA PRO A 49 18.68 -17.05 -7.36
C PRO A 49 17.23 -17.35 -6.96
N ARG A 50 17.04 -18.43 -6.20
CA ARG A 50 15.72 -18.83 -5.69
C ARG A 50 15.13 -17.65 -4.89
N PRO A 51 13.85 -17.30 -5.10
CA PRO A 51 13.23 -16.23 -4.34
C PRO A 51 13.22 -16.61 -2.86
N PRO A 52 13.27 -15.63 -1.95
CA PRO A 52 13.18 -15.92 -0.53
C PRO A 52 11.84 -16.58 -0.21
N ALA A 53 11.80 -17.47 0.77
CA ALA A 53 10.57 -18.20 1.14
C ALA A 53 9.49 -17.29 1.74
N TYR A 54 9.87 -16.10 2.20
CA TYR A 54 8.97 -15.10 2.75
C TYR A 54 9.34 -13.72 2.24
N LEU A 55 8.39 -12.80 2.30
CA LEU A 55 8.59 -11.37 2.09
C LEU A 55 8.32 -10.61 3.39
N GLU A 56 9.13 -9.59 3.63
CA GLU A 56 8.95 -8.58 4.66
C GLU A 56 8.33 -7.35 4.03
N LEU A 57 7.02 -7.18 4.21
CA LEU A 57 6.28 -6.05 3.65
C LEU A 57 6.60 -4.80 4.45
N VAL A 58 7.15 -3.79 3.77
CA VAL A 58 7.43 -2.48 4.36
C VAL A 58 6.10 -1.76 4.58
N PRO A 59 5.86 -1.16 5.76
CA PRO A 59 4.62 -0.43 6.02
C PRO A 59 4.51 0.83 5.15
N ASP A 60 3.29 1.12 4.75
CA ASP A 60 2.91 2.24 3.89
C ASP A 60 1.67 2.99 4.42
N ALA A 61 1.16 2.60 5.60
CA ALA A 61 -0.09 3.08 6.19
C ALA A 61 -1.30 2.98 5.26
N SER A 62 -1.21 2.05 4.30
CA SER A 62 -2.27 1.73 3.36
C SER A 62 -2.83 0.35 3.70
N GLY A 63 -4.13 0.20 3.51
CA GLY A 63 -4.78 -1.10 3.57
C GLY A 63 -5.00 -1.64 2.15
N CYS A 64 -5.37 -2.91 2.06
CA CYS A 64 -5.75 -3.52 0.80
C CYS A 64 -6.86 -4.55 0.98
N VAL A 65 -7.65 -4.76 -0.07
CA VAL A 65 -8.54 -5.92 -0.17
C VAL A 65 -7.89 -6.91 -1.12
N VAL A 66 -7.70 -8.13 -0.65
CA VAL A 66 -7.15 -9.24 -1.44
C VAL A 66 -8.27 -10.22 -1.72
N LEU A 67 -8.52 -10.49 -2.99
CA LEU A 67 -9.41 -11.53 -3.46
C LEU A 67 -8.55 -12.66 -4.01
N GLU A 68 -8.80 -13.89 -3.60
CA GLU A 68 -8.06 -15.07 -4.06
C GLU A 68 -9.00 -16.04 -4.76
N ASN A 69 -8.56 -16.60 -5.88
CA ASN A 69 -9.22 -17.69 -6.57
C ASN A 69 -8.27 -18.88 -6.66
N ASP A 70 -8.54 -19.90 -5.83
CA ASP A 70 -7.79 -21.16 -5.80
C ASP A 70 -8.62 -22.25 -6.47
N GLY A 71 -8.39 -22.47 -7.77
CA GLY A 71 -9.07 -23.53 -8.52
C GLY A 71 -10.60 -23.43 -8.54
N GLY A 72 -11.16 -22.22 -8.47
CA GLY A 72 -12.61 -21.96 -8.40
C GLY A 72 -13.13 -21.69 -6.99
N ARG A 73 -12.32 -21.89 -5.95
CA ARG A 73 -12.68 -21.50 -4.58
C ARG A 73 -12.29 -20.05 -4.34
N LEU A 74 -13.30 -19.18 -4.24
CA LEU A 74 -13.11 -17.78 -3.89
C LEU A 74 -12.93 -17.57 -2.39
N SER A 75 -12.02 -16.67 -2.04
CA SER A 75 -11.87 -16.14 -0.69
C SER A 75 -11.41 -14.70 -0.71
N SER A 76 -11.59 -14.00 0.40
CA SER A 76 -11.22 -12.59 0.53
C SER A 76 -10.47 -12.36 1.83
N ARG A 77 -9.63 -11.33 1.85
CA ARG A 77 -9.01 -10.79 3.07
C ARG A 77 -8.95 -9.28 2.97
N LEU A 78 -9.40 -8.59 4.01
CA LEU A 78 -9.10 -7.21 4.27
C LEU A 78 -7.82 -7.13 5.10
N TRP A 79 -6.86 -6.39 4.57
CA TRP A 79 -5.69 -5.94 5.29
C TRP A 79 -5.91 -4.49 5.66
N GLY A 80 -5.95 -4.20 6.95
CA GLY A 80 -5.97 -2.82 7.40
C GLY A 80 -4.64 -2.11 7.14
N PRO A 81 -4.55 -0.81 7.45
CA PRO A 81 -3.33 -0.04 7.26
C PRO A 81 -2.13 -0.70 7.91
N THR A 82 -1.09 -0.93 7.12
CA THR A 82 0.14 -1.55 7.61
C THR A 82 1.03 -0.46 8.20
N THR A 83 1.16 -0.45 9.53
CA THR A 83 1.92 0.55 10.29
C THR A 83 3.26 0.04 10.80
N LYS A 84 3.48 -1.28 10.69
CA LYS A 84 4.71 -2.00 11.04
C LYS A 84 5.02 -3.07 10.00
N MET A 85 6.26 -3.56 10.00
CA MET A 85 6.66 -4.69 9.14
C MET A 85 5.72 -5.88 9.27
N ALA A 86 5.35 -6.47 8.14
CA ALA A 86 4.50 -7.63 8.09
C ALA A 86 5.16 -8.74 7.26
N ARG A 87 5.29 -9.94 7.84
CA ARG A 87 5.80 -11.11 7.13
C ARG A 87 4.69 -11.86 6.40
N VAL A 88 4.98 -12.31 5.18
CA VAL A 88 4.13 -13.21 4.39
C VAL A 88 4.94 -14.31 3.75
N GLU A 89 4.31 -15.45 3.48
CA GLU A 89 4.89 -16.45 2.60
C GLU A 89 5.03 -15.88 1.18
N ASN A 90 6.13 -16.24 0.51
CA ASN A 90 6.38 -15.82 -0.85
C ASN A 90 5.98 -16.93 -1.84
N ASP A 91 4.69 -16.98 -2.13
CA ASP A 91 4.10 -17.91 -3.09
C ASP A 91 3.65 -17.18 -4.37
N LEU A 92 4.19 -15.99 -4.67
CA LEU A 92 3.76 -15.19 -5.82
C LEU A 92 3.80 -15.94 -7.17
N CYS A 93 4.73 -16.91 -7.31
CA CYS A 93 4.87 -17.72 -8.52
C CYS A 93 4.17 -19.09 -8.47
N SER A 94 3.66 -19.51 -7.31
CA SER A 94 3.13 -20.86 -7.09
C SER A 94 1.74 -20.89 -6.47
N GLY A 95 1.27 -19.75 -5.96
CA GLY A 95 0.01 -19.58 -5.27
C GLY A 95 -1.18 -19.39 -6.21
N PRO A 96 -2.38 -19.16 -5.64
CA PRO A 96 -3.59 -18.93 -6.41
C PRO A 96 -3.54 -17.60 -7.19
N LEU A 97 -4.54 -17.39 -8.06
CA LEU A 97 -4.76 -16.07 -8.61
C LEU A 97 -5.17 -15.13 -7.48
N ARG A 98 -4.54 -13.95 -7.42
CA ARG A 98 -4.87 -12.89 -6.47
C ARG A 98 -5.15 -11.59 -7.17
N PHE A 99 -6.24 -10.94 -6.80
CA PHE A 99 -6.59 -9.59 -7.20
C PHE A 99 -6.56 -8.69 -5.97
N PHE A 100 -5.76 -7.64 -6.02
CA PHE A 100 -5.60 -6.69 -4.94
C PHE A 100 -6.26 -5.36 -5.32
N ILE A 101 -7.02 -4.80 -4.38
CA ILE A 101 -7.43 -3.41 -4.39
C ILE A 101 -6.53 -2.68 -3.42
N GLU A 102 -5.56 -1.95 -3.94
CA GLU A 102 -4.55 -1.24 -3.15
C GLU A 102 -5.03 0.19 -2.90
N PHE A 103 -5.27 0.53 -1.64
CA PHE A 103 -5.69 1.88 -1.27
C PHE A 103 -4.49 2.80 -1.10
N LEU A 104 -4.71 4.10 -1.26
CA LEU A 104 -3.80 5.13 -0.75
C LEU A 104 -3.95 5.25 0.77
N PRO A 105 -2.97 5.84 1.49
CA PRO A 105 -3.14 6.17 2.90
C PRO A 105 -4.43 6.98 3.12
N GLY A 106 -5.31 6.49 3.99
CA GLY A 106 -6.62 7.11 4.23
C GLY A 106 -7.69 6.89 3.15
N GLY A 107 -7.33 6.35 1.99
CA GLY A 107 -8.25 6.09 0.88
C GLY A 107 -9.36 5.11 1.23
N MET A 108 -9.01 4.03 1.95
CA MET A 108 -10.00 3.09 2.47
C MET A 108 -10.99 3.78 3.42
N SER A 109 -10.50 4.62 4.35
CA SER A 109 -11.35 5.37 5.28
C SER A 109 -12.30 6.31 4.54
N ALA A 110 -11.79 7.02 3.53
CA ALA A 110 -12.57 7.99 2.77
C ALA A 110 -13.65 7.32 1.90
N LEU A 111 -13.39 6.13 1.36
CA LEU A 111 -14.31 5.42 0.48
C LEU A 111 -15.36 4.60 1.24
N THR A 112 -15.01 4.04 2.41
CA THR A 112 -15.88 3.09 3.12
C THR A 112 -16.35 3.57 4.49
N GLY A 113 -15.68 4.57 5.06
CA GLY A 113 -15.93 5.04 6.43
C GLY A 113 -15.42 4.11 7.53
N TRP A 114 -14.71 3.02 7.21
CA TRP A 114 -14.23 2.07 8.22
C TRP A 114 -13.17 2.70 9.14
N ALA A 115 -13.26 2.39 10.44
CA ALA A 115 -12.37 2.90 11.47
C ALA A 115 -10.96 2.28 11.33
N GLN A 116 -10.03 3.03 10.78
CA GLN A 116 -8.69 2.50 10.48
C GLN A 116 -7.90 2.15 11.74
N ALA A 117 -8.14 2.85 12.85
CA ALA A 117 -7.56 2.52 14.16
C ALA A 117 -7.88 1.08 14.60
N GLU A 118 -9.05 0.55 14.24
CA GLU A 118 -9.47 -0.80 14.61
C GLU A 118 -8.96 -1.86 13.62
N LEU A 119 -8.57 -1.44 12.41
CA LEU A 119 -8.11 -2.31 11.33
C LEU A 119 -6.59 -2.36 11.23
N ALA A 120 -5.87 -1.35 11.72
CA ALA A 120 -4.42 -1.23 11.60
C ALA A 120 -3.70 -2.53 12.00
N ASP A 121 -2.81 -2.99 11.13
CA ASP A 121 -2.04 -4.23 11.23
C ASP A 121 -2.87 -5.53 11.40
N ARG A 122 -4.19 -5.51 11.14
CA ARG A 122 -5.04 -6.70 11.19
C ARG A 122 -5.32 -7.24 9.80
N ARG A 123 -5.51 -8.56 9.76
CA ARG A 123 -5.97 -9.31 8.59
C ARG A 123 -7.28 -9.98 8.96
N LEU A 124 -8.36 -9.60 8.28
CA LEU A 124 -9.71 -10.08 8.56
C LEU A 124 -10.34 -10.60 7.27
N PRO A 125 -11.22 -11.61 7.30
CA PRO A 125 -12.08 -11.90 6.16
C PRO A 125 -12.93 -10.67 5.81
N LEU A 126 -13.09 -10.34 4.53
CA LEU A 126 -13.80 -9.11 4.13
C LEU A 126 -15.26 -9.13 4.58
N TRP A 127 -15.93 -10.28 4.54
CA TRP A 127 -17.32 -10.42 5.03
C TRP A 127 -17.51 -10.03 6.49
N GLN A 128 -16.48 -10.06 7.34
CA GLN A 128 -16.63 -9.60 8.72
C GLN A 128 -16.78 -8.08 8.82
N VAL A 129 -16.32 -7.34 7.81
CA VAL A 129 -16.35 -5.88 7.76
C VAL A 129 -17.42 -5.37 6.81
N SER A 130 -17.56 -5.99 5.63
CA SER A 130 -18.59 -5.65 4.65
C SER A 130 -18.98 -6.87 3.80
N PRO A 131 -19.97 -7.66 4.26
CA PRO A 131 -20.49 -8.81 3.50
C PRO A 131 -21.03 -8.42 2.11
N GLY A 132 -21.67 -7.26 2.02
CA GLY A 132 -22.24 -6.76 0.77
C GLY A 132 -21.18 -6.44 -0.28
N LEU A 133 -20.07 -5.81 0.14
CA LEU A 133 -18.94 -5.53 -0.74
C LEU A 133 -18.26 -6.82 -1.18
N GLU A 134 -18.00 -7.75 -0.27
CA GLU A 134 -17.39 -9.04 -0.62
C GLU A 134 -18.21 -9.78 -1.70
N ARG A 135 -19.52 -9.89 -1.50
CA ARG A 135 -20.39 -10.56 -2.47
C ARG A 135 -20.33 -9.91 -3.85
N ALA A 136 -20.35 -8.58 -3.92
CA ALA A 136 -20.28 -7.86 -5.20
C ALA A 136 -18.92 -8.07 -5.90
N LEU A 137 -17.82 -8.07 -5.14
CA LEU A 137 -16.48 -8.30 -5.68
C LEU A 137 -16.29 -9.74 -6.19
N PHE A 138 -16.84 -10.73 -5.48
CA PHE A 138 -16.85 -12.12 -5.94
C PHE A 138 -17.69 -12.30 -7.21
N GLU A 139 -18.88 -11.72 -7.25
CA GLU A 139 -19.72 -11.75 -8.45
C GLU A 139 -19.01 -11.15 -9.67
N ALA A 140 -18.27 -10.05 -9.49
CA ALA A 140 -17.44 -9.48 -10.55
C ALA A 140 -16.32 -10.43 -11.00
N LEU A 141 -15.62 -11.09 -10.07
CA LEU A 141 -14.60 -12.08 -10.39
C LEU A 141 -15.17 -13.30 -11.13
N GLU A 142 -16.39 -13.72 -10.85
CA GLU A 142 -16.98 -14.91 -11.49
C GLU A 142 -17.60 -14.59 -12.87
N SER A 143 -18.24 -13.43 -12.99
CA SER A 143 -19.01 -13.07 -14.18
C SER A 143 -18.19 -12.39 -15.28
N SER A 144 -17.04 -11.80 -14.94
CA SER A 144 -16.20 -11.12 -15.92
C SER A 144 -15.47 -12.11 -16.83
N ARG A 145 -15.57 -11.86 -18.15
CA ARG A 145 -15.00 -12.73 -19.19
C ARG A 145 -13.54 -12.40 -19.51
N ASP A 146 -13.17 -11.14 -19.34
CA ASP A 146 -11.84 -10.60 -19.63
C ASP A 146 -11.45 -9.56 -18.56
N LEU A 147 -10.19 -9.13 -18.61
CA LEU A 147 -9.61 -8.25 -17.60
C LEU A 147 -10.21 -6.84 -17.66
N SER A 148 -10.54 -6.36 -18.85
CA SER A 148 -11.15 -5.02 -19.03
C SER A 148 -12.53 -4.98 -18.37
N GLY A 149 -13.35 -6.00 -18.59
CA GLY A 149 -14.65 -6.17 -17.95
C GLY A 149 -14.54 -6.34 -16.44
N LEU A 150 -13.54 -7.06 -15.94
CA LEU A 150 -13.27 -7.15 -14.50
C LEU A 150 -12.98 -5.78 -13.90
N ILE A 151 -12.07 -5.00 -14.49
CA ILE A 151 -11.73 -3.67 -13.98
C ILE A 151 -12.93 -2.72 -14.01
N ALA A 152 -13.71 -2.71 -15.10
CA ALA A 152 -14.91 -1.88 -15.17
C ALA A 152 -15.92 -2.21 -14.05
N ARG A 153 -16.13 -3.50 -13.76
CA ARG A 153 -17.02 -3.94 -12.67
C ARG A 153 -16.47 -3.61 -11.30
N MET A 154 -15.16 -3.76 -11.08
CA MET A 154 -14.51 -3.34 -9.84
C MET A 154 -14.68 -1.83 -9.61
N ASP A 155 -14.46 -1.02 -10.65
CA ASP A 155 -14.66 0.42 -10.60
C ASP A 155 -16.11 0.79 -10.26
N GLU A 156 -17.10 0.18 -10.93
CA GLU A 156 -18.53 0.39 -10.64
C GLU A 156 -18.89 0.08 -9.18
N ILE A 157 -18.39 -1.06 -8.66
CA ILE A 157 -18.63 -1.48 -7.28
C ILE A 157 -18.04 -0.47 -6.29
N LEU A 158 -16.79 -0.03 -6.52
CA LEU A 158 -16.13 0.91 -5.65
C LEU A 158 -16.73 2.32 -5.74
N LEU A 159 -17.14 2.77 -6.92
CA LEU A 159 -17.84 4.05 -7.11
C LEU A 159 -19.24 4.05 -6.50
N SER A 160 -19.88 2.88 -6.37
CA SER A 160 -21.16 2.76 -5.66
C SER A 160 -21.03 2.84 -4.14
N GLN A 161 -19.80 2.77 -3.60
CA GLN A 161 -19.58 2.98 -2.17
C GLN A 161 -19.87 4.44 -1.81
N ARG A 162 -20.36 4.66 -0.59
CA ARG A 162 -20.64 6.01 -0.10
C ARG A 162 -19.31 6.72 0.19
N GLU A 163 -18.95 7.65 -0.68
CA GLU A 163 -17.83 8.57 -0.43
C GLU A 163 -18.10 9.40 0.84
N ILE A 164 -17.25 9.22 1.84
CA ILE A 164 -17.24 10.00 3.09
C ILE A 164 -16.23 11.15 2.96
N GLY A 165 -15.13 10.91 2.25
CA GLY A 165 -14.00 11.82 2.15
C GLY A 165 -13.16 11.86 3.44
N LEU A 166 -12.03 12.55 3.38
CA LEU A 166 -11.23 12.86 4.56
C LEU A 166 -11.62 14.24 5.12
N PRO A 167 -11.63 14.42 6.46
CA PRO A 167 -11.77 15.74 7.06
C PRO A 167 -10.71 16.71 6.51
N ALA A 168 -11.12 17.95 6.21
CA ALA A 168 -10.22 18.98 5.68
C ALA A 168 -8.90 19.14 6.48
N PRO A 169 -8.92 19.16 7.84
CA PRO A 169 -7.68 19.25 8.63
C PRO A 169 -6.69 18.12 8.33
N LEU A 170 -7.20 16.91 8.15
CA LEU A 170 -6.38 15.74 7.87
C LEU A 170 -5.85 15.78 6.44
N ARG A 171 -6.70 16.13 5.47
CA ARG A 171 -6.32 16.24 4.06
C ARG A 171 -5.19 17.27 3.86
N GLU A 172 -5.32 18.44 4.48
CA GLU A 172 -4.31 19.50 4.43
C GLU A 172 -2.99 19.05 5.07
N ALA A 173 -3.05 18.43 6.25
CA ALA A 173 -1.87 17.92 6.93
C ALA A 173 -1.16 16.80 6.14
N MET A 174 -1.92 15.89 5.52
CA MET A 174 -1.37 14.84 4.66
C MET A 174 -0.69 15.43 3.42
N ALA A 175 -1.33 16.39 2.75
CA ALA A 175 -0.73 17.07 1.60
C ALA A 175 0.58 17.76 1.98
N ALA A 176 0.63 18.48 3.12
CA ALA A 176 1.85 19.13 3.60
C ALA A 176 2.97 18.12 3.92
N LEU A 177 2.63 16.97 4.52
CA LEU A 177 3.60 15.90 4.78
C LEU A 177 4.10 15.25 3.49
N GLN A 178 3.22 14.98 2.53
CA GLN A 178 3.60 14.40 1.24
C GLN A 178 4.49 15.36 0.43
N CYS A 179 4.09 16.63 0.30
CA CYS A 179 4.88 17.65 -0.43
C CYS A 179 6.26 17.90 0.19
N SER A 180 6.40 17.74 1.50
CA SER A 180 7.68 17.88 2.19
C SER A 180 8.48 16.58 2.29
N GLY A 181 7.99 15.48 1.73
CA GLY A 181 8.61 14.16 1.89
C GLY A 181 8.73 13.71 3.36
N GLY A 182 7.79 14.15 4.21
CA GLY A 182 7.82 13.88 5.65
C GLY A 182 8.89 14.66 6.42
N MET A 183 9.50 15.69 5.82
CA MET A 183 10.52 16.53 6.46
C MET A 183 9.94 17.70 7.25
N LEU A 184 8.69 18.09 6.99
CA LEU A 184 8.01 19.13 7.76
C LEU A 184 7.82 18.69 9.24
N PRO A 185 8.29 19.46 10.23
CA PRO A 185 8.06 19.13 11.63
C PRO A 185 6.57 19.09 11.96
N VAL A 186 6.10 18.01 12.59
CA VAL A 186 4.68 17.80 12.92
C VAL A 186 4.06 18.96 13.71
N ARG A 187 4.82 19.62 14.58
CA ARG A 187 4.38 20.83 15.31
C ARG A 187 3.95 21.99 14.41
N GLN A 188 4.47 22.04 13.18
CA GLN A 188 4.12 23.07 12.19
C GLN A 188 2.83 22.72 11.43
N LEU A 189 2.37 21.46 11.44
CA LEU A 189 1.10 21.07 10.81
C LEU A 189 -0.09 21.78 11.46
N GLY A 190 -0.08 21.90 12.78
CA GLY A 190 -1.13 22.60 13.52
C GLY A 190 -1.18 24.09 13.20
N ALA A 191 -0.03 24.71 12.93
CA ALA A 191 0.08 26.12 12.57
C ALA A 191 -0.45 26.42 11.16
N LEU A 192 -0.32 25.47 10.22
CA LEU A 192 -0.80 25.65 8.83
C LEU A 192 -2.33 25.65 8.72
N GLY A 193 -3.02 24.89 9.57
CA GLY A 193 -4.48 24.76 9.52
C GLY A 193 -5.23 25.33 10.73
N HIS A 194 -4.55 25.97 11.68
CA HIS A 194 -5.13 26.44 12.95
C HIS A 194 -5.77 25.31 13.80
N TYR A 195 -5.18 24.11 13.76
CA TYR A 195 -5.67 22.94 14.52
C TYR A 195 -4.70 22.57 15.64
N SER A 196 -5.22 22.11 16.78
CA SER A 196 -4.37 21.58 17.85
C SER A 196 -3.72 20.25 17.44
N GLU A 197 -2.50 19.98 17.92
CA GLU A 197 -1.81 18.70 17.72
C GLU A 197 -2.65 17.51 18.20
N ARG A 198 -3.39 17.68 19.31
CA ARG A 198 -4.30 16.66 19.85
C ARG A 198 -5.43 16.34 18.87
N HIS A 199 -6.01 17.36 18.24
CA HIS A 199 -7.08 17.17 17.26
C HIS A 199 -6.57 16.44 16.02
N LEU A 200 -5.45 16.91 15.44
CA LEU A 200 -4.82 16.24 14.30
C LEU A 200 -4.42 14.80 14.64
N GLY A 201 -3.80 14.57 15.79
CA GLY A 201 -3.42 13.23 16.24
C GLY A 201 -4.61 12.26 16.34
N ARG A 202 -5.79 12.74 16.73
CA ARG A 202 -7.01 11.92 16.73
C ARG A 202 -7.47 11.59 15.31
N LEU A 203 -7.49 12.56 14.41
CA LEU A 203 -7.88 12.35 13.01
C LEU A 203 -6.95 11.37 12.30
N PHE A 204 -5.64 11.52 12.49
CA PHE A 204 -4.63 10.61 11.95
C PHE A 204 -4.87 9.17 12.42
N ARG A 205 -5.05 8.92 13.72
CA ARG A 205 -5.36 7.58 14.21
C ARG A 205 -6.66 7.03 13.63
N GLN A 206 -7.71 7.83 13.60
CA GLN A 206 -9.03 7.40 13.14
C GLN A 206 -9.05 7.01 11.65
N HIS A 207 -8.38 7.78 10.81
CA HIS A 207 -8.50 7.67 9.35
C HIS A 207 -7.27 7.08 8.65
N ILE A 208 -6.12 7.03 9.31
CA ILE A 208 -4.86 6.47 8.77
C ILE A 208 -4.41 5.23 9.57
N GLY A 209 -4.83 5.12 10.83
CA GLY A 209 -4.45 4.01 11.71
C GLY A 209 -3.18 4.26 12.54
N MET A 210 -2.49 5.39 12.31
CA MET A 210 -1.29 5.80 13.08
C MET A 210 -1.27 7.30 13.34
N GLY A 211 -0.38 7.79 14.20
CA GLY A 211 -0.23 9.22 14.51
C GLY A 211 0.54 10.00 13.44
N ALA A 212 0.35 11.33 13.42
CA ALA A 212 0.99 12.22 12.44
C ALA A 212 2.53 12.14 12.41
N LYS A 213 3.18 11.99 13.59
CA LYS A 213 4.63 11.85 13.69
C LYS A 213 5.14 10.53 13.10
N GLU A 214 4.41 9.45 13.36
CA GLU A 214 4.72 8.12 12.82
C GLU A 214 4.53 8.12 11.30
N PHE A 215 3.46 8.74 10.82
CA PHE A 215 3.18 8.88 9.39
C PHE A 215 4.22 9.75 8.66
N SER A 216 4.62 10.88 9.27
CA SER A 216 5.71 11.73 8.74
C SER A 216 7.03 10.95 8.60
N ARG A 217 7.36 10.13 9.60
CA ARG A 217 8.53 9.25 9.54
C ARG A 217 8.38 8.20 8.44
N LEU A 218 7.19 7.59 8.34
CA LEU A 218 6.89 6.57 7.36
C LEU A 218 7.08 7.05 5.93
N ILE A 219 6.55 8.25 5.60
CA ILE A 219 6.74 8.88 4.29
C ILE A 219 8.23 9.05 4.00
N ARG A 220 8.97 9.61 4.96
CA ARG A 220 10.40 9.89 4.81
C ARG A 220 11.20 8.62 4.54
N ILE A 221 10.93 7.54 5.28
CA ILE A 221 11.61 6.25 5.07
C ILE A 221 11.20 5.63 3.74
N ASN A 222 9.92 5.61 3.36
CA ASN A 222 9.49 5.05 2.07
C ASN A 222 10.12 5.78 0.88
N LEU A 223 10.23 7.11 0.92
CA LEU A 223 10.95 7.88 -0.12
C LEU A 223 12.45 7.55 -0.15
N LEU A 224 13.06 7.36 1.03
CA LEU A 224 14.46 6.95 1.13
C LEU A 224 14.67 5.54 0.56
N LEU A 225 13.74 4.60 0.77
CA LEU A 225 13.83 3.26 0.19
C LEU A 225 13.82 3.28 -1.34
N LYS A 226 12.97 4.11 -1.96
CA LYS A 226 13.01 4.34 -3.41
C LYS A 226 14.37 4.86 -3.89
N ARG A 227 15.03 5.69 -3.07
CA ARG A 227 16.39 6.18 -3.37
C ARG A 227 17.45 5.06 -3.28
N LEU A 228 17.23 4.06 -2.42
CA LEU A 228 18.12 2.91 -2.24
C LEU A 228 17.96 1.82 -3.31
N GLU A 229 16.92 1.85 -4.14
CA GLU A 229 16.67 0.88 -5.21
C GLU A 229 17.58 1.08 -6.45
N GLY A 230 18.42 2.12 -6.46
CA GLY A 230 19.41 2.37 -7.53
C GLY A 230 20.79 1.74 -7.28
N PRO A 231 21.62 1.56 -8.33
CA PRO A 231 22.94 0.92 -8.25
C PRO A 231 24.01 1.73 -7.48
N ASN A 232 23.66 2.91 -6.98
CA ASN A 232 24.60 3.82 -6.35
C ASN A 232 24.81 3.47 -4.88
N ALA A 233 26.08 3.29 -4.49
CA ALA A 233 26.48 3.21 -3.09
C ALA A 233 26.40 4.60 -2.45
N PHE A 234 25.26 4.92 -1.82
CA PHE A 234 25.14 6.15 -1.03
C PHE A 234 25.74 5.98 0.37
N SER A 235 26.44 7.01 0.85
CA SER A 235 26.80 7.12 2.25
C SER A 235 25.55 7.29 3.11
N LEU A 236 25.48 6.60 4.25
CA LEU A 236 24.37 6.78 5.20
C LEU A 236 24.31 8.22 5.73
N THR A 237 25.44 8.91 5.76
CA THR A 237 25.53 10.31 6.20
C THR A 237 24.93 11.25 5.15
N GLU A 238 25.19 11.02 3.87
CA GLU A 238 24.62 11.82 2.77
C GLU A 238 23.10 11.65 2.73
N LEU A 239 22.61 10.41 2.82
CA LEU A 239 21.17 10.12 2.90
C LEU A 239 20.53 10.75 4.15
N ALA A 240 21.21 10.71 5.29
CA ALA A 240 20.72 11.36 6.50
C ALA A 240 20.51 12.86 6.28
N GLN A 241 21.48 13.54 5.65
CA GLN A 241 21.39 14.97 5.34
C GLN A 241 20.31 15.29 4.30
N GLU A 242 20.26 14.52 3.21
CA GLU A 242 19.28 14.69 2.12
C GLU A 242 17.83 14.59 2.64
N PHE A 243 17.56 13.67 3.55
CA PHE A 243 16.22 13.43 4.11
C PHE A 243 15.96 14.16 5.45
N GLY A 244 16.79 15.16 5.79
CA GLY A 244 16.54 16.05 6.93
C GLY A 244 16.66 15.36 8.30
N PHE A 245 17.54 14.37 8.42
CA PHE A 245 17.93 13.80 9.72
C PHE A 245 19.07 14.63 10.32
N TYR A 246 18.98 14.87 11.63
CA TYR A 246 19.98 15.62 12.39
C TYR A 246 21.38 14.96 12.37
N ASP A 247 21.42 13.64 12.54
CA ASP A 247 22.63 12.84 12.50
C ASP A 247 22.34 11.40 12.06
N GLN A 248 23.40 10.61 11.92
CA GLN A 248 23.32 9.21 11.52
C GLN A 248 22.59 8.34 12.55
N ALA A 249 22.67 8.64 13.85
CA ALA A 249 22.03 7.85 14.89
C ALA A 249 20.50 8.02 14.85
N HIS A 250 20.03 9.25 14.67
CA HIS A 250 18.62 9.57 14.45
C HIS A 250 18.10 8.87 13.20
N PHE A 251 18.83 8.93 12.08
CA PHE A 251 18.49 8.22 10.85
C PHE A 251 18.36 6.70 11.08
N ILE A 252 19.37 6.06 11.68
CA ILE A 252 19.36 4.61 11.92
C ILE A 252 18.18 4.20 12.81
N ASN A 253 17.89 5.00 13.86
CA ASN A 253 16.77 4.73 14.77
C ASN A 253 15.43 4.81 14.05
N ASP A 254 15.19 5.87 13.27
CA ASP A 254 13.94 6.03 12.54
C ASP A 254 13.79 4.97 11.44
N PHE A 255 14.85 4.66 10.70
CA PHE A 255 14.86 3.59 9.70
C PHE A 255 14.52 2.24 10.34
N LYS A 256 15.20 1.88 11.45
CA LYS A 256 14.94 0.62 12.16
C LYS A 256 13.51 0.56 12.71
N SER A 257 12.94 1.69 13.14
CA SER A 257 11.57 1.72 13.63
C SER A 257 10.53 1.41 12.55
N VAL A 258 10.83 1.70 11.29
CA VAL A 258 9.95 1.44 10.14
C VAL A 258 10.25 0.07 9.53
N CYS A 259 11.51 -0.19 9.19
CA CYS A 259 11.95 -1.37 8.45
C CYS A 259 12.28 -2.59 9.34
N GLY A 260 12.22 -2.44 10.67
CA GLY A 260 12.59 -3.49 11.64
C GLY A 260 14.09 -3.75 11.78
N VAL A 261 14.89 -3.44 10.77
CA VAL A 261 16.35 -3.65 10.73
C VAL A 261 17.11 -2.35 10.40
N PRO A 262 18.40 -2.23 10.75
CA PRO A 262 19.23 -1.11 10.34
C PRO A 262 19.44 -1.04 8.82
N PRO A 263 19.76 0.15 8.25
CA PRO A 263 19.95 0.32 6.80
C PRO A 263 20.97 -0.63 6.16
N GLY A 264 22.07 -0.91 6.89
CA GLY A 264 23.12 -1.81 6.40
C GLY A 264 22.68 -3.27 6.28
N GLU A 265 21.75 -3.71 7.13
CA GLU A 265 21.17 -5.06 7.06
C GLU A 265 20.10 -5.14 5.98
N TYR A 266 19.25 -4.11 5.89
CA TYR A 266 18.28 -3.96 4.79
C TYR A 266 18.96 -4.08 3.43
N ARG A 267 20.08 -3.37 3.23
CA ARG A 267 20.84 -3.38 1.97
C ARG A 267 21.39 -4.77 1.61
N LYS A 268 21.79 -5.57 2.60
CA LYS A 268 22.31 -6.93 2.37
C LYS A 268 21.20 -7.91 1.98
N ASN A 269 19.98 -7.66 2.42
CA ASN A 269 18.84 -8.58 2.29
C ASN A 269 17.69 -7.97 1.49
N GLN A 270 17.96 -7.05 0.55
CA GLN A 270 16.94 -6.29 -0.18
C GLN A 270 15.88 -7.19 -0.86
N SER A 271 16.28 -8.37 -1.33
CA SER A 271 15.36 -9.31 -2.00
C SER A 271 14.23 -9.84 -1.12
N VAL A 272 14.38 -9.77 0.20
CA VAL A 272 13.36 -10.20 1.18
C VAL A 272 12.35 -9.09 1.46
N PHE A 273 12.76 -7.82 1.33
CA PHE A 273 11.89 -6.68 1.58
C PHE A 273 11.04 -6.39 0.35
N TYR A 274 9.74 -6.26 0.54
CA TYR A 274 8.83 -5.84 -0.51
C TYR A 274 8.30 -4.45 -0.21
N ASN A 275 8.50 -3.55 -1.17
CA ASN A 275 7.93 -2.22 -1.18
C ASN A 275 7.04 -2.09 -2.41
N GLU A 276 5.82 -1.58 -2.23
CA GLU A 276 4.86 -1.46 -3.32
C GLU A 276 5.27 -0.31 -4.25
N THR A 277 5.50 -0.64 -5.53
CA THR A 277 6.14 0.26 -6.50
C THR A 277 5.24 1.44 -6.86
N TYR A 278 3.93 1.23 -6.94
CA TYR A 278 2.97 2.22 -7.46
C TYR A 278 2.08 2.86 -6.37
N LYS A 279 2.48 2.80 -5.09
CA LYS A 279 1.72 3.42 -3.98
C LYS A 279 2.10 4.87 -3.66
N PHE A 280 3.21 5.37 -4.19
CA PHE A 280 3.74 6.71 -3.90
C PHE A 280 4.39 7.34 -5.13
#